data_AF-A0A9E2Y5Z9-F1
#
_entry.id   AF-A0A9E2Y5Z9-F1
#
_cell.length_a   1.000
_cell.length_b   1.000
_cell.length_c   1.000
_cell.angle_alpha   90.00
_cell.angle_beta   90.00
_cell.angle_gamma   90.00
#
_symmetry.space_group_name_H-M   'P 1'
#
loop_
_entity.id
_entity.type
_entity.pdbx_description
1 polymer ?
#
loop_
_entity_poly.entity_id
_entity_poly.type
_entity_poly.pdbx_seq_one_letter_code
_entity_poly.pdbx_strand_id
1 'polypeptide(L)'
;MVMIWCLAGLIVALGIAAVAWNRSRSAGGFYDREIYGMNSGTHRRYMAVSLAFAAYFAAAYARGVATAGIAGLALYAVIAIIYATSFLQGAPDRDE
;
A
#
# COMPACT_ATOMS: atom_id res chain seq x y z
N MET A 1 -25.14 -1.41 4.17
CA MET A 1 -24.02 -0.65 4.76
C MET A 1 -22.72 -1.45 4.89
N VAL A 2 -22.73 -2.74 5.26
CA VAL A 2 -21.48 -3.47 5.60
C VAL A 2 -20.51 -3.67 4.42
N MET A 3 -20.98 -3.57 3.17
CA MET A 3 -20.13 -3.70 1.97
C MET A 3 -19.26 -2.47 1.66
N ILE A 4 -19.48 -1.35 2.34
CA ILE A 4 -18.69 -0.13 2.15
C ILE A 4 -17.22 -0.35 2.50
N TRP A 5 -16.93 -1.26 3.43
CA TRP A 5 -15.57 -1.56 3.87
C TRP A 5 -14.76 -2.30 2.82
N CYS A 6 -15.38 -3.17 2.03
CA CYS A 6 -14.70 -3.81 0.89
C CYS A 6 -14.35 -2.76 -0.19
N LEU A 7 -15.27 -1.84 -0.48
CA LEU A 7 -15.01 -0.75 -1.44
C LEU A 7 -13.92 0.20 -0.94
N ALA A 8 -13.97 0.60 0.34
CA ALA A 8 -12.94 1.41 0.96
C ALA A 8 -11.57 0.72 0.89
N GLY A 9 -11.50 -0.56 1.28
CA GLY A 9 -10.27 -1.35 1.17
C GLY A 9 -9.76 -1.48 -0.25
N LEU A 10 -10.63 -1.70 -1.22
CA LEU A 10 -10.27 -1.74 -2.64
C LEU A 10 -9.66 -0.42 -3.11
N ILE A 11 -10.31 0.70 -2.80
CA ILE A 11 -9.83 2.04 -3.20
C ILE A 11 -8.46 2.34 -2.56
N VAL A 12 -8.31 2.10 -1.26
CA VAL A 12 -7.04 2.33 -0.56
C VAL A 12 -5.95 1.41 -1.10
N ALA A 13 -6.26 0.15 -1.37
CA ALA A 13 -5.31 -0.81 -1.94
C ALA A 13 -4.81 -0.39 -3.32
N LEU A 14 -5.71 0.01 -4.22
CA LEU A 14 -5.35 0.52 -5.54
C LEU A 14 -4.56 1.83 -5.46
N GLY A 15 -4.92 2.74 -4.55
CA GLY A 15 -4.22 4.01 -4.33
C GLY A 15 -2.76 3.79 -3.91
N ILE A 16 -2.52 2.96 -2.88
CA ILE A 16 -1.16 2.62 -2.44
C ILE A 16 -0.41 1.89 -3.55
N ALA A 17 -1.05 0.95 -4.28
CA ALA A 17 -0.41 0.25 -5.39
C ALA A 17 0.07 1.21 -6.49
N ALA A 18 -0.73 2.22 -6.83
CA ALA A 18 -0.37 3.24 -7.82
C ALA A 18 0.80 4.10 -7.33
N VAL A 19 0.78 4.53 -6.06
CA VAL A 19 1.88 5.28 -5.45
C VAL A 19 3.17 4.46 -5.43
N ALA A 20 3.10 3.21 -4.99
CA ALA A 20 4.23 2.28 -4.94
C ALA A 20 4.76 1.95 -6.34
N TRP A 21 3.89 1.79 -7.34
CA TRP A 21 4.30 1.63 -8.73
C TRP A 21 5.08 2.86 -9.23
N ASN A 22 4.53 4.05 -9.03
CA ASN A 22 5.17 5.29 -9.45
C ASN A 22 6.55 5.46 -8.77
N ARG A 23 6.61 5.22 -7.45
CA ARG A 23 7.86 5.25 -6.69
C ARG A 23 8.85 4.18 -7.09
N SER A 24 8.40 3.01 -7.57
CA SER A 24 9.32 1.99 -8.07
C SER A 24 10.05 2.39 -9.36
N ARG A 25 9.57 3.42 -10.06
CA ARG A 25 10.18 3.94 -11.30
C ARG A 25 11.18 5.05 -11.03
N SER A 26 11.05 5.80 -9.93
CA SER A 26 12.09 6.68 -9.43
C SER A 26 13.02 5.85 -8.54
N ALA A 27 14.29 5.68 -8.90
CA ALA A 27 15.26 5.25 -7.91
C ALA A 27 15.27 6.34 -6.82
N GLY A 28 14.83 6.01 -5.60
CA GLY A 28 14.91 6.92 -4.47
C GLY A 28 16.32 7.44 -4.26
N GLY A 29 16.45 8.56 -3.57
CA GLY A 29 17.75 9.18 -3.27
C GLY A 29 18.64 8.28 -2.41
N PHE A 30 19.88 8.72 -2.14
CA PHE A 30 20.83 7.97 -1.31
C PHE A 30 20.22 7.53 0.03
N TYR A 31 19.48 8.43 0.68
CA TYR A 31 18.84 8.19 1.97
C TYR A 31 17.71 7.14 1.95
N ASP A 32 16.88 7.12 0.89
CA ASP A 32 15.84 6.10 0.73
C ASP A 32 16.44 4.70 0.72
N ARG A 33 17.60 4.55 0.07
CA ARG A 33 18.27 3.25 -0.10
C ARG A 33 19.10 2.85 1.13
N GLU A 34 19.92 3.74 1.67
CA GLU A 34 20.90 3.44 2.73
C GLU A 34 20.28 3.48 4.13
N ILE A 35 19.40 4.44 4.43
CA ILE A 35 18.83 4.60 5.78
C ILE A 35 17.53 3.81 5.93
N TYR A 36 16.66 3.83 4.90
CA TYR A 36 15.32 3.23 4.99
C TYR A 36 15.17 1.89 4.27
N GLY A 37 16.20 1.43 3.54
CA GLY A 37 16.13 0.19 2.75
C GLY A 37 15.02 0.20 1.66
N MET A 38 14.50 1.38 1.33
CA MET A 38 13.48 1.62 0.31
C MET A 38 14.14 1.74 -1.06
N ASN A 39 14.37 0.58 -1.68
CA ASN A 39 14.75 0.51 -3.09
C ASN A 39 13.53 0.28 -4.00
N SER A 40 13.74 0.40 -5.32
CA SER A 40 12.71 0.15 -6.33
C SER A 40 12.08 -1.25 -6.22
N GLY A 41 12.86 -2.26 -5.82
CA GLY A 41 12.37 -3.61 -5.55
C GLY A 41 11.41 -3.66 -4.36
N THR A 42 11.72 -2.94 -3.27
CA THR A 42 10.84 -2.80 -2.11
C THR A 42 9.50 -2.16 -2.49
N HIS A 43 9.51 -1.08 -3.27
CA HIS A 43 8.28 -0.47 -3.78
C HIS A 43 7.46 -1.44 -4.67
N ARG A 44 8.11 -2.24 -5.52
CA ARG A 44 7.41 -3.28 -6.32
C ARG A 44 6.77 -4.35 -5.45
N ARG A 45 7.43 -4.75 -4.35
CA ARG A 45 6.85 -5.71 -3.40
C ARG A 45 5.60 -5.13 -2.73
N TYR A 46 5.66 -3.90 -2.25
CA TYR A 46 4.48 -3.23 -1.69
C TYR A 46 3.36 -3.08 -2.73
N MET A 47 3.69 -2.70 -3.97
CA MET A 47 2.73 -2.66 -5.08
C MET A 47 2.05 -4.02 -5.31
N ALA A 48 2.82 -5.11 -5.35
CA ALA A 48 2.28 -6.46 -5.53
C ALA A 48 1.38 -6.89 -4.35
N VAL A 49 1.79 -6.61 -3.11
CA VAL A 49 0.98 -6.87 -1.90
C VAL A 49 -0.32 -6.07 -1.94
N SER A 50 -0.27 -4.78 -2.29
CA SER A 50 -1.45 -3.93 -2.44
C SER A 50 -2.40 -4.43 -3.52
N LEU A 51 -1.89 -4.91 -4.67
CA LEU A 51 -2.73 -5.53 -5.70
C LEU A 51 -3.37 -6.83 -5.23
N ALA A 52 -2.65 -7.66 -4.46
CA ALA A 52 -3.23 -8.87 -3.88
C ALA A 52 -4.39 -8.55 -2.92
N PHE A 53 -4.24 -7.50 -2.10
CA PHE A 53 -5.33 -7.01 -1.24
C PHE A 53 -6.48 -6.40 -2.05
N ALA A 54 -6.21 -5.67 -3.14
CA ALA A 54 -7.25 -5.20 -4.04
C ALA A 54 -8.07 -6.37 -4.62
N ALA A 55 -7.40 -7.43 -5.08
CA ALA A 55 -8.07 -8.64 -5.55
C ALA A 55 -8.89 -9.32 -4.44
N TYR A 56 -8.34 -9.39 -3.22
CA TYR A 56 -9.07 -9.89 -2.04
C TYR A 56 -10.35 -9.10 -1.77
N PHE A 57 -10.30 -7.76 -1.75
CA PHE A 57 -11.48 -6.93 -1.51
C PHE A 57 -12.52 -7.04 -2.63
N ALA A 58 -12.08 -7.09 -3.89
CA ALA A 58 -12.96 -7.31 -5.03
C ALA A 58 -13.68 -8.67 -4.92
N ALA A 59 -12.96 -9.73 -4.56
CA ALA A 59 -13.54 -11.06 -4.35
C ALA A 59 -14.50 -11.10 -3.14
N ALA A 60 -14.14 -10.45 -2.03
CA ALA A 60 -14.99 -10.36 -0.85
C ALA A 60 -16.28 -9.58 -1.12
N TYR A 61 -16.19 -8.50 -1.90
CA TYR A 61 -17.34 -7.72 -2.37
C TYR A 61 -18.25 -8.56 -3.28
N ALA A 62 -17.67 -9.24 -4.28
CA ALA A 62 -18.42 -10.08 -5.21
C ALA A 62 -19.16 -11.24 -4.53
N ARG A 63 -18.60 -11.78 -3.44
CA ARG A 63 -19.21 -12.85 -2.64
C ARG A 63 -20.14 -12.36 -1.52
N GLY A 64 -20.26 -11.04 -1.31
CA GLY A 64 -21.10 -10.47 -0.26
C GLY A 64 -20.61 -10.72 1.17
N VAL A 65 -19.33 -11.07 1.37
CA VAL A 65 -18.79 -11.47 2.69
C VAL A 65 -18.29 -10.24 3.43
N ALA A 66 -19.19 -9.59 4.15
CA ALA A 66 -18.93 -8.27 4.71
C ALA A 66 -17.93 -8.23 5.87
N THR A 67 -17.92 -9.26 6.72
CA THR A 67 -16.96 -9.41 7.82
C THR A 67 -15.52 -9.56 7.33
N ALA A 68 -15.34 -10.24 6.19
CA ALA A 68 -14.04 -10.37 5.54
C ALA A 68 -13.48 -9.02 5.06
N GLY A 69 -14.35 -8.09 4.67
CA GLY A 69 -13.97 -6.72 4.30
C GLY A 69 -13.36 -5.95 5.46
N ILE A 70 -13.98 -5.99 6.64
CA ILE A 70 -13.50 -5.27 7.83
C ILE A 70 -12.15 -5.83 8.29
N ALA A 71 -12.05 -7.15 8.45
CA ALA A 71 -10.82 -7.80 8.88
C ALA A 71 -9.66 -7.57 7.91
N GLY A 72 -9.94 -7.68 6.60
CA GLY A 72 -8.95 -7.41 5.56
C GLY A 72 -8.49 -5.96 5.56
N LEU A 73 -9.42 -5.01 5.76
CA LEU A 73 -9.10 -3.59 5.82
C LEU A 73 -8.22 -3.26 7.02
N ALA A 74 -8.51 -3.82 8.20
CA ALA A 74 -7.70 -3.62 9.40
C ALA A 74 -6.25 -4.12 9.19
N LEU A 75 -6.09 -5.33 8.64
CA LEU A 75 -4.77 -5.87 8.34
C LEU A 75 -4.04 -5.02 7.29
N TYR A 76 -4.73 -4.65 6.23
CA TYR A 76 -4.13 -3.84 5.17
C TYR A 76 -3.75 -2.44 5.64
N ALA A 77 -4.54 -1.84 6.54
CA ALA A 77 -4.22 -0.55 7.14
C ALA A 77 -2.88 -0.57 7.88
N VAL A 78 -2.57 -1.65 8.62
CA VAL A 78 -1.27 -1.81 9.28
C VAL A 78 -0.14 -1.84 8.26
N ILE A 79 -0.29 -2.60 7.17
CA ILE A 79 0.71 -2.68 6.09
C ILE A 79 0.88 -1.31 5.42
N ALA A 80 -0.21 -0.63 5.12
CA ALA A 80 -0.21 0.67 4.49
C ALA A 80 0.43 1.74 5.39
N ILE A 81 0.18 1.69 6.70
CA ILE A 81 0.81 2.58 7.69
C ILE A 81 2.31 2.31 7.75
N ILE A 82 2.75 1.05 7.85
CA ILE A 82 4.18 0.71 7.86
C ILE A 82 4.87 1.21 6.58
N TYR A 83 4.23 1.03 5.43
CA TYR A 83 4.74 1.55 4.17
C TYR A 83 4.82 3.08 4.17
N ALA A 84 3.74 3.75 4.62
CA ALA A 84 3.66 5.20 4.67
C ALA A 84 4.66 5.80 5.67
N THR A 85 4.88 5.20 6.84
CA THR A 85 5.83 5.71 7.84
C THR A 85 7.27 5.49 7.42
N SER A 86 7.58 4.33 6.82
CA SER A 86 8.90 4.09 6.21
C SER A 86 9.20 5.09 5.10
N PHE A 87 8.16 5.55 4.39
CA PHE A 87 8.28 6.54 3.32
C PHE A 87 8.31 7.99 3.81
N LEU A 88 7.44 8.36 4.77
CA LEU A 88 7.31 9.73 5.29
C LEU A 88 8.50 10.15 6.17
N GLN A 89 9.21 9.20 6.79
CA GLN A 89 10.49 9.50 7.43
C GLN A 89 11.61 9.76 6.40
N GLY A 90 11.44 9.32 5.15
CA GLY A 90 12.40 9.45 4.06
C GLY A 90 12.34 10.75 3.23
N ALA A 91 11.49 11.73 3.54
CA ALA A 91 11.45 12.99 2.78
C ALA A 91 11.31 14.22 3.69
N PRO A 92 12.03 15.35 3.45
CA PRO A 92 13.03 15.66 2.41
C PRO A 92 14.44 15.94 2.97
N ASP A 93 15.50 15.41 2.34
CA ASP A 93 16.76 16.17 2.27
C ASP A 93 16.48 17.43 1.46
N ARG A 94 16.61 18.59 2.10
CA ARG A 94 16.45 19.89 1.45
C ARG A 94 17.71 20.36 0.72
N ASP A 95 18.72 19.50 0.61
CA ASP A 95 20.08 19.89 0.23
C ASP A 95 20.64 19.14 -1.01
N GLU A 96 19.82 18.40 -1.76
CA GLU A 96 20.17 17.86 -3.10
C GLU A 96 19.30 18.44 -4.23
#